data_AF-Q75V84-F1
#
_entry.id   AF-Q75V84-F1
#
_cell.length_a   1.000
_cell.length_b   1.000
_cell.length_c   1.000
_cell.angle_alpha   90.00
_cell.angle_beta   90.00
_cell.angle_gamma   90.00
#
_symmetry.space_group_name_H-M   'P 1'
#
loop_
_entity.id
_entity.type
_entity.pdbx_description
1 polymer ?
#
loop_
_entity_poly.entity_id
_entity_poly.type
_entity_poly.pdbx_seq_one_letter_code
_entity_poly.pdbx_strand_id
1 'polypeptide(L)'
;TISSLSDPIEVVDLLNDLYTLFDAVLSNHDVYKVETIGDAYMVASGLPKRNGNKHAAEIANMSLNILSSVGSFHMRHMPDVPVRIRIGIHSGPCVAGVVGLT
;
A
#
# COMPACT_ATOMS: atom_id res chain seq x y z
N THR A 1 -4.07 20.23 6.62
CA THR A 1 -3.85 18.82 6.20
C THR A 1 -4.82 17.96 7.01
N ILE A 2 -5.21 16.76 6.58
CA ILE A 2 -6.19 15.93 7.33
C ILE A 2 -5.77 15.80 8.81
N SER A 3 -4.47 15.66 9.09
CA SER A 3 -3.90 15.66 10.45
C SER A 3 -4.05 16.94 11.27
N SER A 4 -4.41 18.08 10.67
CA SER A 4 -4.63 19.35 11.39
C SER A 4 -6.09 19.61 11.72
N LEU A 5 -7.02 18.77 11.23
CA LEU A 5 -8.47 18.91 11.43
C LEU A 5 -9.06 17.74 12.23
N SER A 6 -8.24 16.74 12.57
CA SER A 6 -8.65 15.51 13.23
C SER A 6 -7.88 15.34 14.54
N ASP A 7 -8.52 14.72 15.52
CA ASP A 7 -7.83 14.34 16.75
C ASP A 7 -6.76 13.28 16.47
N PRO A 8 -5.67 13.21 17.27
CA PRO A 8 -4.59 12.25 17.05
C PRO A 8 -5.09 10.80 16.92
N ILE A 9 -6.12 10.44 17.69
CA ILE A 9 -6.73 9.11 17.64
C ILE A 9 -7.47 8.84 16.32
N GLU A 10 -8.13 9.86 15.75
CA GLU A 10 -8.87 9.73 14.50
C GLU A 10 -7.92 9.59 13.30
N VAL A 11 -6.76 10.24 13.35
CA VAL A 11 -5.70 10.08 12.35
C VAL A 11 -5.12 8.66 12.40
N VAL A 12 -4.89 8.13 13.60
CA VAL A 12 -4.39 6.76 13.78
C VAL A 12 -5.41 5.74 13.28
N ASP A 13 -6.68 5.91 13.62
CA ASP A 13 -7.77 5.05 13.14
C ASP A 13 -7.88 5.06 11.62
N LEU A 14 -7.80 6.23 11.00
CA LEU A 14 -7.79 6.38 9.54
C LEU A 14 -6.62 5.60 8.90
N LEU A 15 -5.41 5.77 9.43
CA LEU A 15 -4.22 5.08 8.91
C LEU A 15 -4.35 3.57 9.09
N ASN A 16 -4.85 3.12 10.25
CA ASN A 16 -5.05 1.71 10.53
C ASN A 16 -6.07 1.05 9.59
N ASP A 17 -7.19 1.74 9.33
CA ASP A 17 -8.20 1.27 8.39
C ASP A 17 -7.65 1.18 6.95
N LEU A 18 -6.88 2.19 6.52
CA LEU A 18 -6.23 2.19 5.21
C LEU A 18 -5.20 1.07 5.07
N TYR A 19 -4.34 0.87 6.08
CA TYR A 19 -3.37 -0.23 6.06
C TYR A 19 -4.02 -1.59 6.08
N THR A 20 -5.11 -1.77 6.84
CA THR A 20 -5.89 -3.01 6.85
C THR A 20 -6.48 -3.30 5.47
N LEU A 21 -7.03 -2.26 4.82
CA LEU A 21 -7.59 -2.37 3.47
C LEU A 21 -6.50 -2.72 2.45
N PHE A 22 -5.33 -2.08 2.53
CA PHE A 22 -4.20 -2.41 1.65
C PHE A 22 -3.74 -3.84 1.89
N ASP A 23 -3.45 -4.22 3.12
CA ASP A 23 -2.99 -5.58 3.47
C ASP A 23 -3.99 -6.66 3.00
N ALA A 24 -5.30 -6.39 3.06
CA ALA A 24 -6.33 -7.28 2.53
C ALA A 24 -6.33 -7.39 0.99
N VAL A 25 -5.97 -6.32 0.27
CA VAL A 25 -5.78 -6.39 -1.18
C VAL A 25 -4.49 -7.16 -1.49
N LEU A 26 -3.40 -6.87 -0.79
CA LEU A 26 -2.11 -7.53 -0.99
C LEU A 26 -2.21 -9.04 -0.81
N SER A 27 -2.98 -9.53 0.17
CA SER A 27 -3.09 -10.98 0.43
C SER A 27 -3.65 -11.79 -0.74
N ASN A 28 -4.26 -11.12 -1.73
CA ASN A 28 -4.84 -11.73 -2.93
C ASN A 28 -3.92 -11.68 -4.15
N HIS A 29 -2.73 -11.06 -4.05
CA HIS A 29 -1.77 -10.91 -5.15
C HIS A 29 -0.41 -11.49 -4.77
N ASP A 30 0.38 -11.89 -5.76
CA ASP A 30 1.76 -12.35 -5.55
C ASP A 30 2.71 -11.17 -5.35
N VAL A 31 2.61 -10.53 -4.18
CA VAL A 31 3.36 -9.35 -3.80
C VAL A 31 3.95 -9.50 -2.40
N TYR A 32 5.16 -8.96 -2.23
CA TYR A 32 5.88 -8.88 -0.97
C TYR A 32 5.86 -7.43 -0.47
N LYS A 33 5.41 -7.26 0.77
CA LYS A 33 5.42 -5.98 1.48
C LYS A 33 6.86 -5.64 1.88
N VAL A 34 7.40 -4.57 1.31
CA VAL A 34 8.72 -4.04 1.69
C VAL A 34 8.46 -3.08 2.86
N GLU A 35 9.14 -3.27 3.99
CA GLU A 35 8.95 -2.39 5.14
C GLU A 35 9.32 -0.93 4.80
N THR A 36 8.52 -0.04 5.37
CA THR A 36 8.20 1.29 4.84
C THR A 36 9.20 2.40 5.17
N ILE A 37 9.18 3.43 4.32
CA ILE A 37 9.78 4.75 4.57
C ILE A 37 8.62 5.75 4.80
N GLY A 38 8.36 6.14 6.05
CA GLY A 38 7.42 7.23 6.36
C GLY A 38 5.96 6.97 5.96
N ASP A 39 5.44 7.80 5.05
CA ASP A 39 4.05 7.80 4.56
C ASP A 39 3.83 6.97 3.28
N ALA A 40 4.88 6.35 2.75
CA ALA A 40 4.81 5.54 1.54
C ALA A 40 4.63 4.05 1.87
N TYR A 41 3.71 3.41 1.16
CA TYR A 41 3.47 1.97 1.25
C TYR A 41 4.15 1.27 0.05
N MET A 42 5.18 0.47 0.31
CA MET A 42 6.03 -0.13 -0.73
C MET A 42 5.84 -1.64 -0.85
N VAL A 43 5.73 -2.12 -2.09
CA VAL A 43 5.57 -3.53 -2.41
C VAL A 43 6.43 -3.91 -3.61
N ALA A 44 6.80 -5.19 -3.69
CA ALA A 44 7.50 -5.76 -4.83
C ALA A 44 6.91 -7.12 -5.18
N SER A 45 6.83 -7.44 -6.47
CA SER A 45 6.43 -8.77 -6.95
C SER A 45 7.63 -9.49 -7.58
N GLY A 46 7.65 -10.82 -7.50
CA GLY A 46 8.80 -11.63 -7.94
C GLY A 46 9.99 -11.60 -6.97
N LEU A 47 9.77 -11.12 -5.74
CA LEU A 47 10.68 -11.20 -4.61
C LEU A 47 9.96 -11.77 -3.38
N PRO A 48 10.65 -12.53 -2.50
CA PRO A 48 12.02 -13.04 -2.67
C PRO A 48 12.09 -14.18 -3.69
N LYS A 49 10.95 -14.75 -4.08
CA LYS A 49 10.85 -15.82 -5.08
C LYS A 49 10.45 -15.24 -6.43
N ARG A 50 11.25 -15.52 -7.45
CA ARG A 50 10.99 -15.05 -8.82
C ARG A 50 9.74 -15.71 -9.39
N ASN A 51 8.82 -14.92 -9.93
CA ASN A 51 7.55 -15.38 -10.50
C ASN A 51 7.50 -15.32 -12.04
N GLY A 52 8.67 -15.35 -12.69
CA GLY A 52 8.79 -15.22 -14.14
C GLY A 52 8.47 -13.80 -14.63
N ASN A 53 7.57 -13.67 -15.60
CA ASN A 53 7.15 -12.39 -16.17
C ASN A 53 5.83 -11.87 -15.57
N LYS A 54 5.37 -12.47 -14.46
CA LYS A 54 4.08 -12.12 -13.84
C LYS A 54 4.15 -10.86 -12.98
N HIS A 55 5.34 -10.51 -12.47
CA HIS A 55 5.51 -9.41 -11.52
C HIS A 55 4.86 -8.07 -11.93
N ALA A 56 4.95 -7.70 -13.21
CA ALA A 56 4.38 -6.45 -13.69
C ALA A 56 2.84 -6.49 -13.69
N ALA A 57 2.26 -7.62 -14.08
CA ALA A 57 0.81 -7.81 -14.09
C ALA A 57 0.24 -7.85 -12.65
N GLU A 58 0.91 -8.55 -11.74
CA GLU A 58 0.53 -8.60 -10.32
C GLU A 58 0.50 -7.20 -9.70
N ILE A 59 1.58 -6.40 -9.88
CA ILE A 59 1.64 -5.04 -9.34
C ILE A 59 0.59 -4.12 -9.98
N ALA A 60 0.37 -4.23 -11.29
CA ALA A 60 -0.65 -3.43 -11.97
C ALA A 60 -2.08 -3.76 -11.50
N ASN A 61 -2.41 -5.05 -11.39
CA ASN A 61 -3.72 -5.51 -10.92
C ASN A 61 -3.95 -5.14 -9.45
N MET A 62 -2.94 -5.32 -8.60
CA MET A 62 -2.97 -4.88 -7.22
C MET A 62 -3.24 -3.36 -7.12
N SER A 63 -2.55 -2.56 -7.93
CA SER A 63 -2.71 -1.10 -7.94
C SER A 63 -4.13 -0.68 -8.31
N LEU A 64 -4.73 -1.33 -9.32
CA LEU A 64 -6.11 -1.10 -9.71
C LEU A 64 -7.11 -1.50 -8.62
N ASN A 65 -6.89 -2.65 -7.96
CA ASN A 65 -7.72 -3.09 -6.86
C ASN A 65 -7.67 -2.13 -5.67
N ILE A 66 -6.47 -1.63 -5.32
CA ILE A 66 -6.33 -0.60 -4.28
C ILE A 66 -7.09 0.67 -4.65
N LEU A 67 -6.94 1.18 -5.87
CA LEU A 67 -7.67 2.37 -6.32
C LEU A 67 -9.18 2.20 -6.24
N SER A 68 -9.68 1.03 -6.65
CA SER A 68 -11.11 0.70 -6.56
C SER A 68 -11.59 0.65 -5.11
N SER A 69 -10.84 0.01 -4.22
CA SER A 69 -11.19 -0.10 -2.80
C SER A 69 -11.15 1.25 -2.09
N VAL A 70 -10.15 2.09 -2.38
CA VAL A 70 -10.04 3.44 -1.81
C VAL A 70 -11.14 4.36 -2.34
N GLY A 71 -11.58 4.20 -3.59
CA GLY A 71 -12.71 4.97 -4.13
C GLY A 71 -14.02 4.78 -3.37
N SER A 72 -14.17 3.66 -2.66
CA SER A 72 -15.34 3.37 -1.81
C SER A 72 -15.08 3.61 -0.31
N PHE A 73 -13.86 4.01 0.04
CA PHE A 73 -13.43 4.20 1.41
C PHE A 73 -13.84 5.60 1.92
N HIS A 74 -14.50 5.64 3.06
CA HIS A 74 -14.97 6.87 3.70
C HIS A 74 -14.36 6.97 5.10
N MET A 75 -13.82 8.14 5.44
CA MET A 75 -13.27 8.37 6.78
C MET A 75 -14.42 8.43 7.79
N ARG A 76 -14.31 7.71 8.92
CA ARG A 76 -15.36 7.67 9.95
C ARG A 76 -15.72 9.04 10.51
N HIS A 77 -14.73 9.92 10.69
CA HIS A 77 -14.89 11.26 11.25
C HIS A 77 -15.19 12.35 10.19
N MET A 78 -14.93 12.08 8.91
CA MET A 78 -15.15 13.01 7.78
C MET A 78 -15.50 12.23 6.50
N PRO A 79 -16.73 11.69 6.39
CA PRO A 79 -17.10 10.83 5.27
C PRO A 79 -17.10 11.59 3.92
N ASP A 80 -17.37 12.89 3.92
CA ASP A 80 -17.44 13.72 2.71
C ASP A 80 -16.06 14.11 2.15
N VAL A 81 -14.97 13.79 2.86
CA VAL A 81 -13.61 14.11 2.41
C VAL A 81 -13.00 12.89 1.72
N PRO A 82 -12.85 12.90 0.38
CA PRO A 82 -12.31 11.75 -0.33
C PRO A 82 -10.82 11.56 -0.05
N VAL A 83 -10.42 10.32 0.25
CA VAL A 83 -9.00 9.94 0.33
C VAL A 83 -8.42 9.89 -1.08
N ARG A 84 -7.35 10.64 -1.32
CA ARG A 84 -6.65 10.63 -2.61
C ARG A 84 -5.30 9.94 -2.44
N ILE A 85 -5.11 8.84 -3.17
CA ILE A 85 -3.85 8.11 -3.21
C ILE A 85 -3.18 8.28 -4.57
N ARG A 86 -1.85 8.13 -4.60
CA ARG A 86 -1.04 8.13 -5.81
C ARG A 86 -0.21 6.85 -5.83
N ILE A 87 -0.21 6.16 -6.96
CA ILE A 87 0.55 4.92 -7.13
C ILE A 87 1.57 5.14 -8.24
N GLY A 88 2.83 4.82 -7.96
CA GLY A 88 3.91 4.76 -8.95
C GLY A 88 4.36 3.32 -9.14
N ILE A 89 4.58 2.92 -10.39
CA ILE A 89 5.01 1.56 -10.75
C ILE A 89 6.28 1.65 -11.58
N HIS A 90 7.25 0.78 -11.29
CA HIS A 90 8.46 0.61 -12.06
C HIS A 90 8.81 -0.88 -12.15
N SER A 91 9.47 -1.28 -13.23
CA SER A 91 9.99 -2.64 -13.42
C SER A 91 11.44 -2.59 -13.85
N GLY A 92 12.29 -3.39 -13.22
CA GLY A 92 13.70 -3.48 -13.56
C GLY A 92 14.44 -4.45 -12.64
N PRO A 93 15.74 -4.68 -12.91
CA PRO A 93 16.59 -5.42 -11.99
C PRO A 93 16.71 -4.67 -10.65
N CYS A 94 16.77 -5.42 -9.55
CA CYS A 94 16.95 -4.87 -8.21
C CYS A 94 17.88 -5.76 -7.38
N VAL A 95 18.45 -5.21 -6.33
CA VAL A 95 19.23 -5.94 -5.32
C VAL A 95 18.50 -5.82 -3.99
N ALA A 96 18.32 -6.94 -3.28
CA ALA A 96 17.72 -6.99 -1.96
C ALA A 96 18.65 -7.74 -1.00
N GLY A 97 18.69 -7.30 0.25
CA GLY A 97 19.50 -7.88 1.32
C GLY A 97 19.01 -7.41 2.68
N VAL A 98 19.47 -8.06 3.74
CA VAL A 98 19.16 -7.67 5.12
C VAL A 98 20.26 -6.75 5.63
N VAL A 99 19.88 -5.59 6.18
CA VAL A 99 20.81 -4.64 6.81
C VAL A 99 20.54 -4.61 8.31
N GLY A 100 21.54 -4.99 9.11
CA GLY A 100 21.43 -5.14 10.56
C GLY A 100 21.96 -6.50 11.04
N LEU A 101 22.32 -6.59 12.32
CA LEU A 101 22.72 -7.85 12.95
C LEU A 101 21.46 -8.61 13.41
N THR A 102 21.44 -9.91 13.14
CA THR A 102 20.47 -10.87 13.72
C THR A 102 20.66 -11.02 15.21
#